data_AF-A0A931YNH4-F1
#
_entry.id   AF-A0A931YNH4-F1
#
_cell.length_a   1.000
_cell.length_b   1.000
_cell.length_c   1.000
_cell.angle_alpha   90.00
_cell.angle_beta   90.00
_cell.angle_gamma   90.00
#
_symmetry.space_group_name_H-M   'P 1'
#
loop_
_entity.id
_entity.type
_entity.pdbx_description
1 polymer ?
#
loop_
_entity_poly.entity_id
_entity_poly.type
_entity_poly.pdbx_seq_one_letter_code
_entity_poly.pdbx_strand_id
1 'polypeptide(L)'
;MVFDREKYDTKEGIAAHAGTIAGLHELMAARLQFKLDGIRADDAHPDRSARRDREPDLHTFIVHGRFVCNSDGHTTHLRHHLLTDLERNTAPTVMTSDEFRAFATAAVARNHLDSPHALFAGIEGLPPAIPVPPPQVRCPRCAQADWSITESHAIVGEVQFEQIPGDEFVGKTLHEVQQALAQRTDGVWELQLQVRNDRWANLRIPKEMRYGAEAEGWRTERDDETPITWTHIVQVGDTLMAHVDRYFHAACAAVREREQQRAQHEAEDAEYAKLLEQAGFEDVRITHIPTPEHFVNGFLRPMLQQMDPEAPIDAVLAEVTASKPYRRVYTAQGTFGIATLEYPMIDLRGTGITAADLSPQWFAGFADDQKTAEIFREIAPIDDGVLPKLFRLLRQQQKRRTIAGPTSA
;
A
#
# COMPACT_ATOMS: atom_id res chain seq x y z
N MET A 1 6.10 27.03 -27.91
CA MET A 1 7.16 26.14 -28.45
C MET A 1 6.51 25.37 -29.59
N VAL A 2 7.11 25.25 -30.77
CA VAL A 2 6.46 24.48 -31.84
C VAL A 2 6.66 22.99 -31.54
N PHE A 3 5.58 22.23 -31.39
CA PHE A 3 5.66 20.79 -31.15
C PHE A 3 6.13 20.07 -32.42
N ASP A 4 7.18 19.27 -32.29
CA ASP A 4 7.73 18.44 -33.36
C ASP A 4 7.17 17.02 -33.26
N ARG A 5 6.21 16.69 -34.14
CA ARG A 5 5.57 15.37 -34.18
C ARG A 5 6.54 14.25 -34.51
N GLU A 6 7.53 14.48 -35.36
CA GLU A 6 8.52 13.44 -35.69
C GLU A 6 9.37 13.10 -34.47
N LYS A 7 9.67 14.10 -33.65
CA LYS A 7 10.43 13.94 -32.40
C LYS A 7 9.63 13.31 -31.26
N TYR A 8 8.34 13.63 -31.12
CA TYR A 8 7.58 13.29 -29.90
C TYR A 8 6.36 12.40 -30.11
N ASP A 9 6.08 11.96 -31.34
CA ASP A 9 4.93 11.09 -31.65
C ASP A 9 5.27 9.94 -32.64
N THR A 10 6.53 9.51 -32.68
CA THR A 10 7.01 8.36 -33.45
C THR A 10 7.81 7.41 -32.55
N LYS A 11 7.88 6.12 -32.86
CA LYS A 11 8.64 5.16 -32.04
C LYS A 11 10.11 5.56 -31.92
N GLU A 12 10.71 6.00 -33.01
CA GLU A 12 12.10 6.45 -33.12
C GLU A 12 12.34 7.71 -32.27
N GLY A 13 11.42 8.68 -32.36
CA GLY A 13 11.45 9.90 -31.56
C GLY A 13 11.33 9.62 -30.06
N ILE A 14 10.34 8.83 -29.65
CA ILE A 14 10.18 8.41 -28.24
C ILE A 14 11.45 7.68 -27.76
N ALA A 15 11.99 6.77 -28.58
CA ALA A 15 13.17 5.96 -28.21
C ALA A 15 14.41 6.81 -27.95
N ALA A 16 14.58 7.92 -28.67
CA ALA A 16 15.70 8.85 -28.47
C ALA A 16 15.67 9.53 -27.08
N HIS A 17 14.49 9.68 -26.48
CA HIS A 17 14.29 10.28 -25.16
C HIS A 17 14.17 9.24 -24.03
N ALA A 18 13.72 8.04 -24.36
CA ALA A 18 13.53 6.90 -23.45
C ALA A 18 14.84 6.24 -22.97
N GLY A 19 16.00 6.87 -23.15
CA GLY A 19 17.29 6.41 -22.63
C GLY A 19 17.66 6.98 -21.26
N THR A 20 17.06 8.11 -20.84
CA THR A 20 17.32 8.74 -19.54
C THR A 20 16.05 9.30 -18.90
N ILE A 21 16.07 9.50 -17.58
CA ILE A 21 14.95 10.15 -16.87
C ILE A 21 14.72 11.56 -17.35
N ALA A 22 15.78 12.33 -17.51
CA ALA A 22 15.68 13.69 -18.03
C ALA A 22 15.03 13.71 -19.43
N GLY A 23 15.41 12.78 -20.29
CA GLY A 23 14.79 12.62 -21.61
C GLY A 23 13.31 12.23 -21.52
N LEU A 24 12.94 11.32 -20.62
CA LEU A 24 11.54 10.94 -20.41
C LEU A 24 10.70 12.11 -19.88
N HIS A 25 11.24 12.93 -18.97
CA HIS A 25 10.58 14.16 -18.50
C HIS A 25 10.50 15.24 -19.58
N GLU A 26 11.52 15.40 -20.43
CA GLU A 26 11.47 16.28 -21.61
C GLU A 26 10.32 15.85 -22.55
N LEU A 27 10.22 14.55 -22.81
CA LEU A 27 9.16 13.96 -23.62
C LEU A 27 7.77 14.21 -23.02
N MET A 28 7.60 13.98 -21.72
CA MET A 28 6.36 14.25 -20.99
C MET A 28 5.96 15.72 -21.11
N ALA A 29 6.89 16.63 -20.83
CA ALA A 29 6.65 18.07 -20.90
C ALA A 29 6.26 18.52 -22.31
N ALA A 30 6.96 18.03 -23.34
CA ALA A 30 6.67 18.39 -24.73
C ALA A 30 5.28 17.90 -25.18
N ARG A 31 4.91 16.65 -24.85
CA ARG A 31 3.60 16.07 -25.19
C ARG A 31 2.45 16.75 -24.44
N LEU A 32 2.65 17.08 -23.16
CA LEU A 32 1.69 17.86 -22.38
C LEU A 32 1.51 19.28 -22.94
N GLN A 33 2.61 19.95 -23.30
CA GLN A 33 2.56 21.29 -23.88
C GLN A 33 1.80 21.33 -25.20
N PHE A 34 1.95 20.32 -26.07
CA PHE A 34 1.17 20.19 -27.30
C PHE A 34 -0.33 20.21 -27.02
N LYS A 35 -0.79 19.41 -26.04
CA LYS A 35 -2.19 19.40 -25.63
C LYS A 35 -2.64 20.74 -25.04
N LEU A 36 -1.82 21.39 -24.21
CA LEU A 36 -2.14 22.70 -23.62
C LEU A 36 -2.20 23.83 -24.66
N ASP A 37 -1.32 23.82 -25.65
CA ASP A 37 -1.31 24.81 -26.74
C ASP A 37 -2.57 24.68 -27.61
N GLY A 38 -3.01 23.44 -27.87
CA GLY A 38 -4.31 23.17 -28.52
C GLY A 38 -5.53 23.58 -27.68
N ILE A 39 -5.40 23.67 -26.35
CA ILE A 39 -6.46 24.20 -25.47
C ILE A 39 -6.46 25.74 -25.49
N ARG A 40 -5.30 26.38 -25.31
CA ARG A 40 -5.16 27.84 -25.20
C ARG A 40 -5.49 28.62 -26.46
N ALA A 41 -5.28 28.03 -27.64
CA ALA A 41 -5.68 28.65 -28.90
C ALA A 41 -7.21 28.83 -29.02
N ASP A 42 -8.00 28.19 -28.15
CA ASP A 42 -9.41 27.91 -28.39
C ASP A 42 -10.35 28.15 -27.22
N ASP A 43 -9.93 28.92 -26.20
CA ASP A 43 -10.77 29.44 -25.11
C ASP A 43 -11.94 30.34 -25.61
N ALA A 44 -12.19 30.41 -26.92
CA ALA A 44 -13.34 31.05 -27.56
C ALA A 44 -14.46 30.10 -28.01
N HIS A 45 -14.30 28.75 -27.97
CA HIS A 45 -15.30 27.82 -28.52
C HIS A 45 -16.08 27.02 -27.44
N PRO A 46 -17.41 27.17 -27.32
CA PRO A 46 -18.21 26.62 -26.22
C PRO A 46 -18.52 25.12 -26.27
N ASP A 47 -18.04 24.37 -27.27
CA ASP A 47 -18.34 22.94 -27.41
C ASP A 47 -17.06 22.10 -27.42
N ARG A 48 -16.71 21.56 -26.25
CA ARG A 48 -15.57 20.65 -26.05
C ARG A 48 -15.76 19.30 -26.76
N SER A 49 -16.99 18.88 -27.06
CA SER A 49 -17.28 17.55 -27.62
C SER A 49 -17.02 17.49 -29.13
N ALA A 50 -17.38 18.54 -29.87
CA ALA A 50 -17.16 18.66 -31.32
C ALA A 50 -15.68 18.77 -31.75
N ARG A 51 -14.75 18.77 -30.79
CA ARG A 51 -13.33 19.06 -30.98
C ARG A 51 -12.40 17.86 -30.82
N ARG A 52 -12.81 16.85 -30.04
CA ARG A 52 -12.14 15.53 -30.03
C ARG A 52 -11.99 14.94 -31.43
N ASP A 53 -12.83 15.37 -32.37
CA ASP A 53 -12.85 14.87 -33.74
C ASP A 53 -11.90 15.61 -34.71
N ARG A 54 -11.18 16.68 -34.30
CA ARG A 54 -10.48 17.59 -35.24
C ARG A 54 -8.95 17.56 -35.21
N GLU A 55 -8.31 17.27 -34.08
CA GLU A 55 -6.85 17.09 -34.02
C GLU A 55 -6.53 15.61 -33.82
N PRO A 56 -5.56 15.02 -34.57
CA PRO A 56 -5.21 13.64 -34.34
C PRO A 56 -4.60 13.51 -32.95
N ASP A 57 -5.20 12.66 -32.11
CA ASP A 57 -4.62 12.31 -30.82
C ASP A 57 -3.17 11.83 -30.99
N LEU A 58 -2.35 12.11 -29.98
CA LEU A 58 -1.00 11.54 -29.93
C LEU A 58 -1.13 10.02 -29.85
N HIS A 59 -0.22 9.30 -30.50
CA HIS A 59 -0.17 7.85 -30.38
C HIS A 59 0.17 7.44 -28.95
N THR A 60 -0.47 6.39 -28.45
CA THR A 60 -0.12 5.81 -27.15
C THR A 60 1.06 4.86 -27.33
N PHE A 61 2.13 5.13 -26.57
CA PHE A 61 3.34 4.31 -26.58
C PHE A 61 3.59 3.69 -25.21
N ILE A 62 4.15 2.49 -25.22
CA ILE A 62 4.66 1.79 -24.04
C ILE A 62 6.17 1.78 -24.14
N VAL A 63 6.81 2.42 -23.16
CA VAL A 63 8.27 2.52 -23.06
C VAL A 63 8.78 1.49 -22.07
N HIS A 64 9.78 0.70 -22.45
CA HIS A 64 10.39 -0.40 -21.66
C HIS A 64 9.35 -1.40 -21.11
N GLY A 65 8.25 -1.61 -21.84
CA GLY A 65 7.14 -2.48 -21.41
C GLY A 65 6.46 -2.03 -20.10
N ARG A 66 6.64 -0.76 -19.70
CA ARG A 66 6.35 -0.27 -18.35
C ARG A 66 5.69 1.10 -18.30
N PHE A 67 6.16 2.07 -19.07
CA PHE A 67 5.62 3.43 -19.01
C PHE A 67 4.66 3.68 -20.16
N VAL A 68 3.39 3.93 -19.85
CA VAL A 68 2.38 4.29 -20.85
C VAL A 68 2.45 5.80 -21.04
N CYS A 69 2.94 6.25 -22.18
CA CYS A 69 2.79 7.62 -22.64
C CYS A 69 1.47 7.67 -23.42
N ASN A 70 0.40 8.13 -22.77
CA ASN A 70 -0.94 8.13 -23.36
C ASN A 70 -1.11 9.24 -24.41
N SER A 71 -2.29 9.25 -25.04
CA SER A 71 -2.68 10.25 -26.03
C SER A 71 -2.78 11.67 -25.47
N ASP A 72 -2.94 11.82 -24.15
CA ASP A 72 -3.04 13.10 -23.45
C ASP A 72 -1.68 13.67 -23.02
N GLY A 73 -0.59 12.95 -23.31
CA GLY A 73 0.76 13.35 -22.92
C GLY A 73 1.11 13.06 -21.46
N HIS A 74 0.25 12.33 -20.74
CA HIS A 74 0.56 11.80 -19.43
C HIS A 74 1.37 10.51 -19.56
N THR A 75 2.32 10.33 -18.64
CA THR A 75 3.08 9.09 -18.52
C THR A 75 2.77 8.41 -17.21
N THR A 76 2.25 7.18 -17.29
CA THR A 76 1.89 6.36 -16.13
C THR A 76 2.73 5.08 -16.09
N HIS A 77 2.96 4.56 -14.89
CA HIS A 77 3.69 3.30 -14.70
C HIS A 77 2.73 2.10 -14.59
N LEU A 78 2.93 1.07 -15.41
CA LEU A 78 2.18 -0.19 -15.38
C LEU A 78 2.59 -1.05 -14.18
N ARG A 79 1.60 -1.64 -13.50
CA ARG A 79 1.87 -2.52 -12.35
C ARG A 79 2.74 -3.73 -12.71
N HIS A 80 3.51 -4.20 -11.74
CA HIS A 80 4.55 -5.23 -11.91
C HIS A 80 4.03 -6.66 -12.14
N HIS A 81 2.78 -6.96 -11.80
CA HIS A 81 2.29 -8.33 -11.66
C HIS A 81 1.95 -9.05 -12.99
N LEU A 82 1.92 -8.33 -14.11
CA LEU A 82 1.44 -8.89 -15.40
C LEU A 82 2.53 -9.52 -16.26
N LEU A 83 3.77 -9.07 -16.08
CA LEU A 83 4.94 -9.55 -16.81
C LEU A 83 6.00 -9.91 -15.78
N THR A 84 6.75 -10.97 -16.01
CA THR A 84 7.97 -11.25 -15.23
C THR A 84 9.04 -10.20 -15.54
N ASP A 85 10.05 -10.04 -14.68
CA ASP A 85 11.20 -9.16 -14.94
C ASP A 85 11.92 -9.53 -16.24
N LEU A 86 12.06 -10.83 -16.50
CA LEU A 86 12.63 -11.34 -17.75
C LEU A 86 11.86 -10.82 -18.97
N GLU A 87 10.53 -10.92 -18.94
CA GLU A 87 9.70 -10.49 -20.07
C GLU A 87 9.83 -8.99 -20.32
N ARG A 88 9.79 -8.14 -19.29
CA ARG A 88 10.00 -6.68 -19.49
C ARG A 88 11.36 -6.38 -20.08
N ASN A 89 12.41 -7.03 -19.59
CA ASN A 89 13.79 -6.79 -20.05
C ASN A 89 13.99 -7.25 -21.50
N THR A 90 13.14 -8.15 -22.00
CA THR A 90 13.11 -8.55 -23.42
C THR A 90 12.15 -7.73 -24.28
N ALA A 91 11.34 -6.86 -23.68
CA ALA A 91 10.41 -6.04 -24.42
C ALA A 91 11.16 -4.97 -25.23
N PRO A 92 10.71 -4.65 -26.45
CA PRO A 92 11.26 -3.50 -27.19
C PRO A 92 11.18 -2.21 -26.37
N THR A 93 12.20 -1.35 -26.53
CA THR A 93 12.31 -0.05 -25.84
C THR A 93 11.06 0.81 -25.98
N VAL A 94 10.45 0.83 -27.17
CA VAL A 94 9.20 1.53 -27.44
C VAL A 94 8.30 0.62 -28.26
N MET A 95 7.07 0.46 -27.79
CA MET A 95 5.99 -0.25 -28.46
C MET A 95 4.78 0.67 -28.62
N THR A 96 3.98 0.45 -29.65
CA THR A 96 2.60 0.97 -29.67
C THR A 96 1.73 0.18 -28.70
N SER A 97 0.56 0.71 -28.37
CA SER A 97 -0.45 -0.01 -27.58
C SER A 97 -0.75 -1.42 -28.11
N ASP A 98 -0.89 -1.57 -29.43
CA ASP A 98 -1.23 -2.85 -30.05
C ASP A 98 -0.05 -3.84 -30.02
N GLU A 99 1.17 -3.35 -30.23
CA GLU A 99 2.38 -4.17 -30.10
C GLU A 99 2.56 -4.68 -28.68
N PHE A 100 2.36 -3.81 -27.68
CA PHE A 100 2.44 -4.20 -26.27
C PHE A 100 1.34 -5.20 -25.90
N ARG A 101 0.11 -5.01 -26.40
CA ARG A 101 -0.99 -5.94 -26.19
C ARG A 101 -0.66 -7.33 -26.71
N ALA A 102 -0.12 -7.43 -27.93
CA ALA A 102 0.30 -8.69 -28.51
C ALA A 102 1.42 -9.34 -27.69
N PHE A 103 2.43 -8.55 -27.30
CA PHE A 103 3.53 -9.00 -26.45
C PHE A 103 3.05 -9.57 -25.11
N ALA A 104 2.20 -8.81 -24.40
CA ALA A 104 1.75 -9.17 -23.06
C ALA A 104 0.77 -10.36 -23.07
N THR A 105 -0.08 -10.47 -24.09
CA THR A 105 -0.95 -11.64 -24.27
C THR A 105 -0.11 -12.92 -24.46
N ALA A 106 0.95 -12.85 -25.25
CA ALA A 106 1.86 -13.99 -25.44
C ALA A 106 2.61 -14.36 -24.15
N ALA A 107 3.00 -13.37 -23.34
CA ALA A 107 3.61 -13.58 -22.03
C ALA A 107 2.66 -14.27 -21.04
N VAL A 108 1.46 -13.72 -20.86
CA VAL A 108 0.41 -14.27 -19.99
C VAL A 108 0.08 -15.72 -20.36
N ALA A 109 -0.06 -16.02 -21.65
CA ALA A 109 -0.34 -17.37 -22.13
C ALA A 109 0.76 -18.39 -21.76
N ARG A 110 2.03 -17.97 -21.70
CA ARG A 110 3.15 -18.84 -21.27
C ARG A 110 3.17 -19.08 -19.77
N ASN A 111 2.67 -18.12 -18.99
CA ASN A 111 2.73 -18.14 -17.52
C ASN A 111 1.44 -18.68 -16.88
N HIS A 112 0.48 -19.15 -17.68
CA HIS A 112 -0.82 -19.67 -17.20
C HIS A 112 -1.56 -18.68 -16.27
N LEU A 113 -1.47 -17.38 -16.53
CA LEU A 113 -2.13 -16.37 -15.72
C LEU A 113 -3.60 -16.22 -16.16
N ASP A 114 -4.53 -16.36 -15.22
CA ASP A 114 -5.97 -16.58 -15.48
C ASP A 114 -6.77 -15.37 -16.02
N SER A 115 -6.17 -14.19 -16.18
CA SER A 115 -6.94 -13.02 -16.58
C SER A 115 -6.20 -12.05 -17.50
N PRO A 116 -6.47 -12.09 -18.82
CA PRO A 116 -6.11 -11.00 -19.71
C PRO A 116 -6.84 -9.69 -19.37
N HIS A 117 -7.92 -9.70 -18.58
CA HIS A 117 -8.58 -8.47 -18.12
C HIS A 117 -7.71 -7.66 -17.15
N ALA A 118 -6.85 -8.32 -16.35
CA ALA A 118 -5.89 -7.63 -15.49
C ALA A 118 -4.85 -6.82 -16.29
N LEU A 119 -4.55 -7.22 -17.55
CA LEU A 119 -3.66 -6.48 -18.44
C LEU A 119 -4.19 -5.09 -18.78
N PHE A 120 -5.50 -4.95 -18.91
CA PHE A 120 -6.14 -3.74 -19.44
C PHE A 120 -6.64 -2.79 -18.35
N ALA A 121 -6.95 -3.29 -17.15
CA ALA A 121 -7.28 -2.45 -16.00
C ALA A 121 -6.15 -1.46 -15.65
N GLY A 122 -4.88 -1.80 -15.93
CA GLY A 122 -3.73 -0.90 -15.75
C GLY A 122 -3.47 0.07 -16.92
N ILE A 123 -3.92 -0.25 -18.14
CA ILE A 123 -3.74 0.58 -19.35
C ILE A 123 -4.83 1.66 -19.44
N GLU A 124 -6.04 1.36 -18.94
CA GLU A 124 -7.23 2.25 -19.00
C GLU A 124 -7.39 3.17 -17.78
N GLY A 125 -6.43 3.14 -16.85
CA GLY A 125 -6.25 4.17 -15.82
C GLY A 125 -7.22 4.12 -14.65
N LEU A 126 -6.96 3.28 -13.64
CA LEU A 126 -7.31 3.41 -12.21
C LEU A 126 -6.57 2.28 -11.41
N PRO A 127 -6.11 2.42 -10.14
CA PRO A 127 -5.21 3.37 -9.44
C PRO A 127 -3.91 2.70 -8.87
N PRO A 128 -2.98 3.42 -8.20
CA PRO A 128 -2.39 4.71 -8.56
C PRO A 128 -1.24 4.49 -9.57
N ALA A 129 -1.25 5.29 -10.65
CA ALA A 129 -0.09 5.42 -11.52
C ALA A 129 0.96 6.24 -10.77
N ILE A 130 2.06 5.61 -10.37
CA ILE A 130 3.19 6.34 -9.78
C ILE A 130 3.89 7.08 -10.93
N PRO A 131 3.99 8.42 -10.89
CA PRO A 131 4.68 9.19 -11.92
C PRO A 131 6.18 8.90 -11.89
N VAL A 132 6.89 9.13 -12.99
CA VAL A 132 8.35 8.98 -13.04
C VAL A 132 9.01 9.93 -12.03
N PRO A 133 9.95 9.48 -11.16
CA PRO A 133 10.62 10.38 -10.23
C PRO A 133 11.29 11.54 -10.98
N PRO A 134 11.08 12.79 -10.55
CA PRO A 134 11.82 13.92 -11.10
C PRO A 134 13.33 13.78 -10.87
N PRO A 135 14.19 14.33 -11.75
CA PRO A 135 15.65 14.20 -11.64
C PRO A 135 16.26 14.65 -10.30
N GLN A 136 15.62 15.61 -9.62
CA GLN A 136 16.07 16.14 -8.34
C GLN A 136 15.72 15.25 -7.15
N VAL A 137 14.76 14.33 -7.31
CA VAL A 137 14.31 13.46 -6.23
C VAL A 137 15.34 12.35 -5.99
N ARG A 138 15.57 12.05 -4.72
CA ARG A 138 16.54 11.10 -4.19
C ARG A 138 15.82 10.03 -3.40
N CYS A 139 16.35 8.81 -3.43
CA CYS A 139 15.84 7.75 -2.57
C CYS A 139 16.01 8.16 -1.10
N PRO A 140 14.93 8.23 -0.29
CA PRO A 140 15.03 8.64 1.11
C PRO A 140 15.93 7.74 1.96
N ARG A 141 16.17 6.50 1.50
CA ARG A 141 17.03 5.54 2.21
C ARG A 141 18.52 5.69 1.88
N CYS A 142 18.88 5.71 0.60
CA CYS A 142 20.30 5.76 0.19
C CYS A 142 20.79 7.15 -0.26
N ALA A 143 19.89 8.14 -0.35
CA ALA A 143 20.13 9.51 -0.81
C ALA A 143 20.65 9.66 -2.26
N GLN A 144 20.72 8.57 -3.03
CA GLN A 144 21.11 8.60 -4.43
C GLN A 144 19.94 9.03 -5.34
N ALA A 145 20.26 9.68 -6.46
CA ALA A 145 19.31 10.19 -7.47
C ALA A 145 19.47 9.48 -8.83
N ASP A 146 20.16 8.34 -8.83
CA ASP A 146 20.56 7.58 -10.01
C ASP A 146 19.44 6.65 -10.48
N TRP A 147 18.23 7.17 -10.63
CA TRP A 147 17.16 6.32 -11.14
C TRP A 147 17.41 5.96 -12.59
N SER A 148 17.12 4.69 -12.89
CA SER A 148 17.24 4.14 -14.22
C SER A 148 15.85 3.83 -14.75
N ILE A 149 15.54 4.33 -15.95
CA ILE A 149 14.28 3.96 -16.62
C ILE A 149 14.37 2.58 -17.28
N THR A 150 15.58 2.11 -17.58
CA THR A 150 15.80 0.73 -18.07
C THR A 150 15.65 -0.28 -16.94
N GLU A 151 15.95 0.12 -15.70
CA GLU A 151 15.68 -0.64 -14.48
C GLU A 151 14.50 -0.06 -13.70
N SER A 152 13.48 0.42 -14.41
CA SER A 152 12.31 1.04 -13.80
C SER A 152 11.56 0.13 -12.82
N HIS A 153 11.71 -1.19 -12.92
CA HIS A 153 11.22 -2.14 -11.93
C HIS A 153 11.89 -1.97 -10.55
N ALA A 154 13.08 -1.37 -10.52
CA ALA A 154 13.78 -0.99 -9.31
C ALA A 154 13.23 0.31 -8.70
N ILE A 155 12.21 0.96 -9.27
CA ILE A 155 11.61 2.16 -8.68
C ILE A 155 10.29 1.78 -8.02
N VAL A 156 10.22 1.92 -6.71
CA VAL A 156 9.01 1.72 -5.90
C VAL A 156 8.52 3.07 -5.43
N GLY A 157 7.34 3.48 -5.90
CA GLY A 157 6.68 4.69 -5.43
C GLY A 157 5.75 4.43 -4.25
N GLU A 158 5.70 5.39 -3.35
CA GLU A 158 4.84 5.39 -2.18
C GLU A 158 4.15 6.73 -2.10
N VAL A 159 2.82 6.70 -2.02
CA VAL A 159 1.97 7.89 -1.95
C VAL A 159 1.42 8.01 -0.54
N GLN A 160 1.62 9.15 0.10
CA GLN A 160 1.14 9.41 1.46
C GLN A 160 0.56 10.83 1.59
N PHE A 161 -0.34 11.00 2.54
CA PHE A 161 -0.77 12.33 2.99
C PHE A 161 -0.07 12.65 4.31
N GLU A 162 0.63 13.78 4.34
CA GLU A 162 1.38 14.22 5.52
C GLU A 162 0.87 15.56 6.04
N GLN A 163 0.78 15.63 7.37
CA GLN A 163 0.49 16.86 8.08
C GLN A 163 1.80 17.59 8.38
N ILE A 164 1.95 18.79 7.85
CA ILE A 164 3.13 19.63 8.02
C ILE A 164 2.79 20.76 9.01
N PRO A 165 3.54 20.90 10.12
CA PRO A 165 3.39 22.06 11.00
C PRO A 165 3.63 23.37 10.23
N GLY A 166 2.67 24.29 10.27
CA GLY A 166 2.75 25.58 9.57
C GLY A 166 3.71 26.58 10.21
N ASP A 167 4.25 26.29 11.40
CA ASP A 167 5.04 27.22 12.21
C ASP A 167 6.27 27.76 11.46
N GLU A 168 6.93 26.95 10.63
CA GLU A 168 8.09 27.39 9.83
C GLU A 168 7.73 28.25 8.60
N PHE A 169 6.43 28.34 8.29
CA PHE A 169 5.89 29.04 7.13
C PHE A 169 5.04 30.25 7.50
N VAL A 170 4.91 30.60 8.78
CA VAL A 170 4.08 31.72 9.23
C VAL A 170 4.44 33.01 8.47
N GLY A 171 3.40 33.67 7.95
CA GLY A 171 3.54 34.89 7.14
C GLY A 171 3.75 34.66 5.65
N LYS A 172 4.03 33.42 5.22
CA LYS A 172 4.09 33.04 3.80
C LYS A 172 2.71 32.64 3.29
N THR A 173 2.48 32.83 2.00
CA THR A 173 1.33 32.30 1.29
C THR A 173 1.50 30.80 1.02
N LEU A 174 0.39 30.06 0.88
CA LEU A 174 0.46 28.65 0.48
C LEU A 174 1.19 28.43 -0.86
N HIS A 175 1.14 29.41 -1.76
CA HIS A 175 1.95 29.39 -2.99
C HIS A 175 3.46 29.39 -2.70
N GLU A 176 3.93 30.26 -1.82
CA GLU A 176 5.34 30.31 -1.40
C GLU A 176 5.75 29.04 -0.63
N VAL A 177 4.82 28.45 0.15
CA VAL A 177 5.05 27.15 0.80
C VAL A 177 5.23 26.05 -0.24
N GLN A 178 4.36 25.97 -1.25
CA GLN A 178 4.49 24.99 -2.34
C GLN A 178 5.84 25.14 -3.07
N GLN A 179 6.28 26.38 -3.32
CA GLN A 179 7.59 26.64 -3.92
C GLN A 179 8.75 26.14 -3.03
N ALA A 180 8.65 26.32 -1.72
CA ALA A 180 9.65 25.83 -0.77
C ALA A 180 9.65 24.29 -0.71
N LEU A 181 8.48 23.66 -0.66
CA LEU A 181 8.34 22.20 -0.66
C LEU A 181 8.83 21.57 -1.98
N ALA A 182 8.65 22.24 -3.12
CA ALA A 182 9.17 21.79 -4.41
C ALA A 182 10.71 21.73 -4.49
N GLN A 183 11.43 22.36 -3.55
CA GLN A 183 12.90 22.25 -3.44
C GLN A 183 13.35 21.01 -2.68
N ARG A 184 12.44 20.29 -2.02
CA ARG A 184 12.78 19.05 -1.32
C ARG A 184 13.19 17.97 -2.31
N THR A 185 14.16 17.17 -1.90
CA THR A 185 14.68 16.07 -2.72
C THR A 185 14.25 14.70 -2.21
N ASP A 186 13.56 14.61 -1.07
CA ASP A 186 13.14 13.35 -0.46
C ASP A 186 11.76 12.85 -0.95
N GLY A 187 11.16 13.57 -1.92
CA GLY A 187 9.90 13.22 -2.55
C GLY A 187 9.39 14.36 -3.42
N VAL A 188 8.25 14.14 -4.09
CA VAL A 188 7.46 15.21 -4.70
C VAL A 188 6.39 15.60 -3.70
N TRP A 189 6.41 16.87 -3.31
CA TRP A 189 5.53 17.42 -2.28
C TRP A 189 4.51 18.35 -2.92
N GLU A 190 3.24 17.99 -2.84
CA GLU A 190 2.12 18.75 -3.38
C GLU A 190 1.16 19.14 -2.25
N LEU A 191 1.16 20.42 -1.92
CA LEU A 191 0.29 20.98 -0.93
C LEU A 191 -1.17 20.87 -1.38
N GLN A 192 -2.02 20.36 -0.50
CA GLN A 192 -3.45 20.38 -0.67
C GLN A 192 -3.98 21.74 -0.16
N LEU A 193 -5.01 22.29 -0.80
CA LEU A 193 -5.71 23.49 -0.30
C LEU A 193 -6.61 23.13 0.89
N GLN A 194 -5.98 22.61 1.93
CA GLN A 194 -6.57 22.19 3.20
C GLN A 194 -5.64 22.63 4.34
N VAL A 195 -6.19 23.41 5.27
CA VAL A 195 -5.47 23.91 6.44
C VAL A 195 -6.27 23.57 7.67
N ARG A 196 -5.63 23.03 8.69
CA ARG A 196 -6.19 22.87 10.02
C ARG A 196 -5.73 24.01 10.92
N ASN A 197 -6.62 24.59 11.72
CA ASN A 197 -6.23 25.44 12.83
C ASN A 197 -7.24 25.28 13.97
N ASP A 198 -6.76 25.16 15.21
CA ASP A 198 -7.61 24.98 16.38
C ASP A 198 -8.56 26.16 16.63
N ARG A 199 -8.27 27.35 16.09
CA ARG A 199 -9.20 28.49 16.14
C ARG A 199 -10.50 28.25 15.35
N TRP A 200 -10.45 27.36 14.36
CA TRP A 200 -11.62 26.97 13.57
C TRP A 200 -12.30 25.73 14.14
N ALA A 201 -11.62 25.00 15.04
CA ALA A 201 -12.21 23.85 15.70
C ALA A 201 -13.38 24.32 16.57
N ASN A 202 -14.56 23.72 16.36
CA ASN A 202 -15.71 23.98 17.21
C ASN A 202 -15.55 23.27 18.57
N LEU A 203 -14.71 23.84 19.43
CA LEU A 203 -14.37 23.27 20.74
C LEU A 203 -15.56 23.21 21.71
N ARG A 204 -16.69 23.87 21.37
CA ARG A 204 -17.93 23.90 22.18
C ARG A 204 -18.76 22.63 22.05
N ILE A 205 -18.52 21.80 21.04
CA ILE A 205 -19.17 20.50 20.87
C ILE A 205 -18.37 19.43 21.65
N PRO A 206 -19.00 18.65 22.54
CA PRO A 206 -18.35 17.53 23.24
C PRO A 206 -17.62 16.62 22.25
N LYS A 207 -16.47 16.07 22.65
CA LYS A 207 -15.59 15.31 21.75
C LYS A 207 -16.32 14.15 21.07
N GLU A 208 -17.19 13.45 21.79
CA GLU A 208 -18.07 12.40 21.25
C GLU A 208 -19.13 12.85 20.22
N MET A 209 -19.38 14.15 20.07
CA MET A 209 -20.35 14.71 19.12
C MET A 209 -19.68 15.46 17.96
N ARG A 210 -18.35 15.47 17.91
CA ARG A 210 -17.56 16.07 16.83
C ARG A 210 -17.58 15.13 15.63
N TYR A 211 -18.30 15.50 14.57
CA TYR A 211 -18.31 14.76 13.32
C TYR A 211 -17.87 15.68 12.17
N GLY A 212 -16.99 15.18 11.31
CA GLY A 212 -16.53 15.88 10.11
C GLY A 212 -15.30 16.77 10.30
N ALA A 213 -14.77 17.25 9.16
CA ALA A 213 -13.51 18.00 9.06
C ALA A 213 -13.50 19.31 9.89
N GLU A 214 -14.65 19.99 9.97
CA GLU A 214 -14.81 21.25 10.73
C GLU A 214 -14.63 21.07 12.24
N ALA A 215 -15.03 19.91 12.78
CA ALA A 215 -14.94 19.64 14.21
C ALA A 215 -13.49 19.42 14.68
N GLU A 216 -12.60 19.11 13.74
CA GLU A 216 -11.15 18.97 13.92
C GLU A 216 -10.38 20.25 13.52
N GLY A 217 -11.10 21.27 13.04
CA GLY A 217 -10.56 22.57 12.66
C GLY A 217 -9.99 22.62 11.24
N TRP A 218 -10.33 21.68 10.36
CA TRP A 218 -9.94 21.73 8.95
C TRP A 218 -10.85 22.66 8.14
N ARG A 219 -10.24 23.47 7.29
CA ARG A 219 -10.88 24.25 6.22
C ARG A 219 -10.30 23.86 4.87
N THR A 220 -11.11 24.00 3.82
CA THR A 220 -10.75 23.60 2.45
C THR A 220 -11.10 24.69 1.45
N GLU A 221 -10.76 24.49 0.17
CA GLU A 221 -11.19 25.36 -0.94
C GLU A 221 -12.71 25.49 -1.11
N ARG A 222 -13.50 24.59 -0.49
CA ARG A 222 -14.97 24.53 -0.59
C ARG A 222 -15.69 25.14 0.61
N ASP A 223 -14.96 25.71 1.57
CA ASP A 223 -15.54 26.37 2.73
C ASP A 223 -16.32 27.64 2.31
N ASP A 224 -17.57 27.76 2.74
CA ASP A 224 -18.51 28.80 2.28
C ASP A 224 -18.14 30.21 2.80
N GLU A 225 -17.51 30.32 3.97
CA GLU A 225 -17.22 31.63 4.58
C GLU A 225 -15.83 32.13 4.22
N THR A 226 -14.83 31.25 4.25
CA THR A 226 -13.44 31.64 3.92
C THR A 226 -12.72 30.45 3.30
N PRO A 227 -12.85 30.26 1.97
CA PRO A 227 -12.21 29.16 1.27
C PRO A 227 -10.69 29.30 1.35
N ILE A 228 -10.01 28.16 1.56
CA ILE A 228 -8.55 28.10 1.49
C ILE A 228 -8.13 28.19 0.02
N THR A 229 -7.35 29.21 -0.31
CA THR A 229 -6.78 29.41 -1.64
C THR A 229 -5.27 29.50 -1.56
N TRP A 230 -4.60 29.50 -2.71
CA TRP A 230 -3.14 29.68 -2.80
C TRP A 230 -2.63 30.99 -2.19
N THR A 231 -3.49 31.99 -1.98
CA THR A 231 -3.15 33.26 -1.35
C THR A 231 -3.36 33.26 0.17
N HIS A 232 -3.84 32.17 0.77
CA HIS A 232 -3.94 32.04 2.23
C HIS A 232 -2.56 32.24 2.85
N ILE A 233 -2.47 33.17 3.80
CA ILE A 233 -1.25 33.45 4.56
C ILE A 233 -1.25 32.52 5.77
N VAL A 234 -0.23 31.67 5.86
CA VAL A 234 -0.04 30.73 6.97
C VAL A 234 0.06 31.50 8.29
N GLN A 235 -0.69 31.05 9.28
CA GLN A 235 -0.76 31.65 10.60
C GLN A 235 -0.23 30.70 11.68
N VAL A 236 0.06 31.24 12.85
CA VAL A 236 0.51 30.44 14.00
C VAL A 236 -0.54 29.37 14.33
N GLY A 237 -0.09 28.13 14.50
CA GLY A 237 -0.95 26.98 14.78
C GLY A 237 -1.67 26.40 13.55
N ASP A 238 -1.41 26.92 12.34
CA ASP A 238 -1.85 26.24 11.12
C ASP A 238 -1.11 24.89 11.00
N THR A 239 -1.83 23.85 10.59
CA THR A 239 -1.27 22.59 10.10
C THR A 239 -1.70 22.43 8.65
N LEU A 240 -0.74 22.14 7.79
CA LEU A 240 -0.94 22.01 6.36
C LEU A 240 -1.04 20.54 5.98
N MET A 241 -1.78 20.21 4.93
CA MET A 241 -1.80 18.86 4.37
C MET A 241 -1.04 18.83 3.05
N ALA A 242 -0.14 17.87 2.88
CA ALA A 242 0.56 17.63 1.63
C ALA A 242 0.35 16.20 1.15
N HIS A 243 0.15 16.03 -0.14
CA HIS A 243 0.32 14.79 -0.86
C HIS A 243 1.82 14.62 -1.15
N VAL A 244 2.40 13.49 -0.74
CA VAL A 244 3.83 13.24 -0.82
C VAL A 244 4.07 11.94 -1.58
N ASP A 245 4.72 12.06 -2.73
CA ASP A 245 5.18 10.91 -3.52
C ASP A 245 6.66 10.66 -3.22
N ARG A 246 6.95 9.55 -2.58
CA ARG A 246 8.32 9.10 -2.31
C ARG A 246 8.71 7.96 -3.22
N TYR A 247 9.99 7.91 -3.57
CA TYR A 247 10.54 6.93 -4.48
C TYR A 247 11.67 6.17 -3.80
N PHE A 248 11.75 4.87 -4.04
CA PHE A 248 12.75 4.01 -3.45
C PHE A 248 13.34 3.08 -4.50
N HIS A 249 14.64 2.81 -4.40
CA HIS A 249 15.22 1.67 -5.10
C HIS A 249 14.57 0.38 -4.57
N ALA A 250 14.26 -0.62 -5.39
CA ALA A 250 13.55 -1.83 -4.97
C ALA A 250 14.27 -2.54 -3.83
N ALA A 251 15.62 -2.60 -3.88
CA ALA A 251 16.42 -3.10 -2.77
C ALA A 251 16.23 -2.28 -1.48
N CYS A 252 16.16 -0.96 -1.58
CA CYS A 252 15.91 -0.07 -0.45
C CYS A 252 14.48 -0.23 0.09
N ALA A 253 13.48 -0.33 -0.79
CA ALA A 253 12.09 -0.58 -0.44
C ALA A 253 11.93 -1.91 0.30
N ALA A 254 12.50 -3.00 -0.23
CA ALA A 254 12.44 -4.32 0.40
C ALA A 254 13.12 -4.37 1.77
N VAL A 255 14.17 -3.57 2.01
CA VAL A 255 14.74 -3.46 3.37
C VAL A 255 13.80 -2.66 4.28
N ARG A 256 13.24 -1.54 3.80
CA ARG A 256 12.28 -0.74 4.57
C ARG A 256 11.04 -1.55 4.95
N GLU A 257 10.47 -2.30 4.01
CA GLU A 257 9.32 -3.17 4.25
C GLU A 257 9.64 -4.21 5.33
N ARG A 258 10.82 -4.84 5.29
CA ARG A 258 11.26 -5.75 6.35
C ARG A 258 11.42 -5.06 7.71
N GLU A 259 11.90 -3.82 7.74
CA GLU A 259 12.00 -3.03 8.98
C GLU A 259 10.62 -2.63 9.51
N GLN A 260 9.69 -2.23 8.63
CA GLN A 260 8.31 -1.92 8.97
C GLN A 260 7.58 -3.16 9.50
N GLN A 261 7.70 -4.29 8.82
CA GLN A 261 7.16 -5.58 9.28
C GLN A 261 7.73 -5.97 10.63
N ARG A 262 9.05 -5.82 10.84
CA ARG A 262 9.67 -6.10 12.14
C ARG A 262 9.12 -5.17 13.23
N ALA A 263 9.04 -3.87 13.00
CA ALA A 263 8.50 -2.92 13.95
C ALA A 263 7.02 -3.18 14.27
N GLN A 264 6.23 -3.55 13.26
CA GLN A 264 4.85 -3.98 13.45
C GLN A 264 4.77 -5.24 14.33
N HIS A 265 5.57 -6.27 14.04
CA HIS A 265 5.60 -7.47 14.85
C HIS A 265 6.03 -7.20 16.29
N GLU A 266 7.02 -6.32 16.51
CA GLU A 266 7.46 -5.88 17.84
C GLU A 266 6.33 -5.15 18.61
N ALA A 267 5.57 -4.29 17.92
CA ALA A 267 4.42 -3.60 18.51
C ALA A 267 3.29 -4.56 18.88
N GLU A 268 2.95 -5.49 17.98
CA GLU A 268 1.96 -6.56 18.22
C GLU A 268 2.40 -7.47 19.39
N ASP A 269 3.69 -7.85 19.45
CA ASP A 269 4.23 -8.65 20.54
C ASP A 269 4.13 -7.92 21.90
N ALA A 270 4.41 -6.61 21.93
CA ALA A 270 4.25 -5.80 23.13
C ALA A 270 2.78 -5.72 23.57
N GLU A 271 1.85 -5.64 22.62
CA GLU A 271 0.41 -5.67 22.91
C GLU A 271 -0.03 -7.02 23.48
N TYR A 272 0.35 -8.14 22.85
CA TYR A 272 0.05 -9.47 23.38
C TYR A 272 0.64 -9.68 24.77
N ALA A 273 1.89 -9.26 24.99
CA ALA A 273 2.53 -9.37 26.30
C ALA A 273 1.71 -8.63 27.38
N LYS A 274 1.29 -7.39 27.10
CA LYS A 274 0.43 -6.60 27.98
C LYS A 274 -0.91 -7.30 28.27
N LEU A 275 -1.57 -7.87 27.26
CA LEU A 275 -2.83 -8.59 27.43
C LEU A 275 -2.66 -9.87 28.28
N LEU A 276 -1.54 -10.57 28.11
CA LEU A 276 -1.21 -11.77 28.89
C LEU A 276 -0.92 -11.43 30.35
N GLU A 277 -0.12 -10.40 30.60
CA GLU A 277 0.15 -9.89 31.94
C GLU A 277 -1.14 -9.44 32.65
N GLN A 278 -2.04 -8.76 31.92
CA GLN A 278 -3.36 -8.38 32.45
C GLN A 278 -4.26 -9.59 32.77
N ALA A 279 -4.11 -10.69 32.03
CA ALA A 279 -4.76 -11.97 32.37
C ALA A 279 -4.09 -12.67 33.58
N GLY A 280 -2.92 -12.19 33.99
CA GLY A 280 -2.15 -12.62 35.15
C GLY A 280 -1.13 -13.71 34.85
N PHE A 281 -0.71 -13.86 33.60
CA PHE A 281 0.48 -14.64 33.28
C PHE A 281 1.73 -13.95 33.85
N GLU A 282 2.71 -14.76 34.26
CA GLU A 282 3.98 -14.29 34.82
C GLU A 282 5.13 -14.73 33.91
N ASP A 283 6.24 -13.99 33.92
CA ASP A 283 7.44 -14.24 33.09
C ASP A 283 7.15 -14.39 31.59
N VAL A 284 6.29 -13.52 31.05
CA VAL A 284 5.87 -13.55 29.65
C VAL A 284 7.05 -13.26 28.72
N ARG A 285 7.34 -14.21 27.83
CA ARG A 285 8.32 -14.06 26.74
C ARG A 285 7.71 -14.55 25.45
N ILE A 286 7.80 -13.74 24.40
CA ILE A 286 7.28 -14.05 23.07
C ILE A 286 8.48 -14.16 22.12
N THR A 287 8.53 -15.23 21.33
CA THR A 287 9.58 -15.45 20.33
C THR A 287 8.98 -15.94 19.03
N HIS A 288 9.53 -15.51 17.89
CA HIS A 288 9.11 -16.03 16.59
C HIS A 288 9.82 -17.34 16.29
N ILE A 289 9.06 -18.35 15.88
CA ILE A 289 9.57 -19.65 15.46
C ILE A 289 8.99 -20.01 14.08
N PRO A 290 9.62 -20.92 13.32
CA PRO A 290 8.98 -21.48 12.14
C PRO A 290 7.60 -22.05 12.47
N THR A 291 6.63 -21.80 11.61
CA THR A 291 5.26 -22.28 11.79
C THR A 291 5.26 -23.81 11.94
N PRO A 292 4.76 -24.35 13.07
CA PRO A 292 4.81 -25.79 13.32
C PRO A 292 4.05 -26.61 12.27
N GLU A 293 4.55 -27.81 11.97
CA GLU A 293 3.96 -28.69 10.95
C GLU A 293 2.48 -29.01 11.21
N HIS A 294 2.09 -29.20 12.48
CA HIS A 294 0.69 -29.47 12.82
C HIS A 294 -0.22 -28.27 12.54
N PHE A 295 0.29 -27.05 12.65
CA PHE A 295 -0.44 -25.84 12.30
C PHE A 295 -0.54 -25.70 10.77
N VAL A 296 0.55 -25.99 10.06
CA VAL A 296 0.57 -25.97 8.58
C VAL A 296 -0.39 -27.01 8.01
N ASN A 297 -0.25 -28.27 8.39
CA ASN A 297 -1.00 -29.39 7.81
C ASN A 297 -2.41 -29.55 8.41
N GLY A 298 -2.59 -29.21 9.68
CA GLY A 298 -3.87 -29.32 10.38
C GLY A 298 -4.80 -28.14 10.15
N PHE A 299 -4.27 -26.98 9.76
CA PHE A 299 -5.06 -25.75 9.63
C PHE A 299 -4.82 -24.99 8.34
N LEU A 300 -3.60 -24.47 8.12
CA LEU A 300 -3.35 -23.55 7.00
C LEU A 300 -3.63 -24.20 5.65
N ARG A 301 -3.14 -25.43 5.44
CA ARG A 301 -3.31 -26.16 4.18
C ARG A 301 -4.80 -26.46 3.89
N PRO A 302 -5.57 -27.09 4.80
CA PRO A 302 -7.01 -27.29 4.60
C PRO A 302 -7.78 -26.00 4.35
N MET A 303 -7.48 -24.93 5.10
CA MET A 303 -8.14 -23.63 4.95
C MET A 303 -7.87 -23.04 3.56
N LEU A 304 -6.61 -22.98 3.13
CA LEU A 304 -6.24 -22.45 1.81
C LEU A 304 -6.85 -23.27 0.67
N GLN A 305 -6.85 -24.61 0.79
CA GLN A 305 -7.48 -25.50 -0.18
C GLN A 305 -9.00 -25.29 -0.28
N GLN A 306 -9.65 -24.92 0.81
CA GLN A 306 -11.08 -24.62 0.82
C GLN A 306 -11.38 -23.26 0.20
N MET A 307 -10.51 -22.27 0.43
CA MET A 307 -10.65 -20.92 -0.13
C MET A 307 -10.40 -20.89 -1.64
N ASP A 308 -9.37 -21.61 -2.10
CA ASP A 308 -9.01 -21.70 -3.51
C ASP A 308 -8.47 -23.12 -3.83
N PRO A 309 -9.33 -24.02 -4.31
CA PRO A 309 -8.93 -25.40 -4.65
C PRO A 309 -7.95 -25.50 -5.82
N GLU A 310 -7.85 -24.47 -6.67
CA GLU A 310 -7.01 -24.47 -7.88
C GLU A 310 -5.64 -23.80 -7.63
N ALA A 311 -5.50 -23.08 -6.52
CA ALA A 311 -4.25 -22.43 -6.15
C ALA A 311 -3.07 -23.41 -6.01
N PRO A 312 -1.84 -22.99 -6.37
CA PRO A 312 -0.62 -23.73 -6.09
C PRO A 312 -0.30 -23.68 -4.58
N ILE A 313 -0.99 -24.51 -3.79
CA ILE A 313 -1.03 -24.44 -2.32
C ILE A 313 0.35 -24.35 -1.67
N ASP A 314 1.36 -25.06 -2.16
CA ASP A 314 2.69 -25.03 -1.55
C ASP A 314 3.39 -23.67 -1.73
N ALA A 315 3.14 -22.97 -2.85
CA ALA A 315 3.66 -21.62 -3.07
C ALA A 315 2.97 -20.61 -2.14
N VAL A 316 1.63 -20.70 -2.03
CA VAL A 316 0.83 -19.85 -1.13
C VAL A 316 1.21 -20.07 0.34
N LEU A 317 1.41 -21.33 0.75
CA LEU A 317 1.85 -21.66 2.11
C LEU A 317 3.23 -21.07 2.43
N ALA A 318 4.18 -21.14 1.50
CA ALA A 318 5.50 -20.55 1.67
C ALA A 318 5.41 -19.03 1.88
N GLU A 319 4.55 -18.36 1.11
CA GLU A 319 4.33 -16.91 1.24
C GLU A 319 3.66 -16.54 2.58
N VAL A 320 2.59 -17.24 2.96
CA VAL A 320 1.87 -16.99 4.23
C VAL A 320 2.77 -17.21 5.43
N THR A 321 3.53 -18.31 5.45
CA THR A 321 4.41 -18.63 6.59
C THR A 321 5.67 -17.74 6.66
N ALA A 322 6.09 -17.15 5.54
CA ALA A 322 7.16 -16.16 5.52
C ALA A 322 6.70 -14.76 5.98
N SER A 323 5.47 -14.38 5.65
CA SER A 323 4.93 -13.04 5.95
C SER A 323 4.26 -12.93 7.32
N LYS A 324 3.71 -14.03 7.85
CA LYS A 324 2.97 -14.08 9.12
C LYS A 324 3.66 -15.04 10.10
N PRO A 325 4.57 -14.53 10.96
CA PRO A 325 5.34 -15.39 11.85
C PRO A 325 4.45 -16.03 12.92
N TYR A 326 4.74 -17.29 13.23
CA TYR A 326 4.15 -17.97 14.38
C TYR A 326 4.90 -17.56 15.65
N ARG A 327 4.16 -17.11 16.66
CA ARG A 327 4.67 -16.65 17.95
C ARG A 327 4.57 -17.77 18.96
N ARG A 328 5.70 -18.18 19.53
CA ARG A 328 5.74 -19.05 20.71
C ARG A 328 5.74 -18.19 21.96
N VAL A 329 4.75 -18.41 22.82
CA VAL A 329 4.60 -17.73 24.11
C VAL A 329 5.10 -18.64 25.21
N TYR A 330 5.98 -18.10 26.04
CA TYR A 330 6.49 -18.74 27.26
C TYR A 330 6.03 -17.92 28.46
N THR A 331 5.50 -18.61 29.47
CA THR A 331 5.07 -18.02 30.74
C THR A 331 5.45 -18.98 31.88
N ALA A 332 5.40 -18.52 33.12
CA ALA A 332 5.56 -19.38 34.29
C ALA A 332 4.48 -20.47 34.39
N GLN A 333 3.29 -20.23 33.82
CA GLN A 333 2.16 -21.15 33.86
C GLN A 333 2.23 -22.21 32.75
N GLY A 334 2.87 -21.90 31.62
CA GLY A 334 3.02 -22.83 30.51
C GLY A 334 3.42 -22.16 29.20
N THR A 335 3.38 -22.94 28.12
CA THR A 335 3.71 -22.47 26.77
C THR A 335 2.59 -22.76 25.80
N PHE A 336 2.36 -21.86 24.86
CA PHE A 336 1.37 -22.02 23.78
C PHE A 336 1.80 -21.17 22.57
N GLY A 337 1.07 -21.25 21.48
CA GLY A 337 1.37 -20.45 20.29
C GLY A 337 0.26 -19.53 19.85
N ILE A 338 0.66 -18.46 19.17
CA ILE A 338 -0.22 -17.47 18.55
C ILE A 338 0.20 -17.34 17.09
N ALA A 339 -0.73 -17.46 16.15
CA ALA A 339 -0.54 -17.09 14.76
C ALA A 339 -1.44 -15.89 14.46
N THR A 340 -0.96 -14.92 13.70
CA THR A 340 -1.78 -13.75 13.32
C THR A 340 -1.94 -13.76 11.81
N LEU A 341 -3.12 -14.11 11.33
CA LEU A 341 -3.48 -14.04 9.92
C LEU A 341 -4.21 -12.71 9.67
N GLU A 342 -5.51 -12.79 9.38
CA GLU A 342 -6.43 -11.65 9.47
C GLU A 342 -6.83 -11.37 10.93
N TYR A 343 -6.90 -12.44 11.75
CA TYR A 343 -7.21 -12.38 13.18
C TYR A 343 -6.16 -13.14 13.98
N PRO A 344 -6.00 -12.84 15.28
CA PRO A 344 -5.20 -13.67 16.18
C PRO A 344 -5.83 -15.04 16.33
N MET A 345 -4.98 -16.05 16.21
CA MET A 345 -5.34 -17.45 16.36
C MET A 345 -4.48 -18.10 17.44
N ILE A 346 -5.12 -18.73 18.42
CA ILE A 346 -4.41 -19.41 19.50
C ILE A 346 -4.33 -20.90 19.20
N ASP A 347 -3.11 -21.41 19.21
CA ASP A 347 -2.84 -22.85 19.17
C ASP A 347 -3.11 -23.45 20.55
N LEU A 348 -4.21 -24.21 20.64
CA LEU A 348 -4.68 -24.84 21.86
C LEU A 348 -3.92 -26.14 22.17
N ARG A 349 -3.09 -26.65 21.25
CA ARG A 349 -2.37 -27.90 21.45
C ARG A 349 -1.44 -27.79 22.66
N GLY A 350 -1.59 -28.72 23.59
CA GLY A 350 -0.81 -28.76 24.83
C GLY A 350 -1.23 -27.73 25.89
N THR A 351 -2.24 -26.90 25.64
CA THR A 351 -2.72 -25.91 26.62
C THR A 351 -3.63 -26.52 27.70
N GLY A 352 -4.25 -27.66 27.41
CA GLY A 352 -5.30 -28.26 28.25
C GLY A 352 -6.68 -27.64 28.03
N ILE A 353 -6.82 -26.76 27.05
CA ILE A 353 -8.08 -26.24 26.52
C ILE A 353 -8.37 -26.93 25.19
N THR A 354 -9.63 -27.21 24.94
CA THR A 354 -10.16 -27.69 23.67
C THR A 354 -11.17 -26.67 23.13
N ALA A 355 -11.54 -26.78 21.85
CA ALA A 355 -12.60 -25.95 21.29
C ALA A 355 -13.93 -26.04 22.08
N ALA A 356 -14.19 -27.15 22.78
CA ALA A 356 -15.39 -27.32 23.60
C ALA A 356 -15.39 -26.47 24.88
N ASP A 357 -14.22 -26.04 25.36
CA ASP A 357 -14.09 -25.13 26.50
C ASP A 357 -14.34 -23.67 26.10
N LEU A 358 -14.44 -23.38 24.80
CA LEU A 358 -14.59 -22.05 24.24
C LEU A 358 -16.06 -21.77 23.94
N SER A 359 -16.49 -20.54 24.23
CA SER A 359 -17.88 -20.17 24.04
C SER A 359 -18.21 -20.09 22.54
N PRO A 360 -19.30 -20.70 22.04
CA PRO A 360 -19.67 -20.66 20.62
C PRO A 360 -19.78 -19.23 20.05
N GLN A 361 -20.18 -18.27 20.90
CA GLN A 361 -20.28 -16.85 20.54
C GLN A 361 -18.92 -16.19 20.27
N TRP A 362 -17.81 -16.80 20.70
CA TRP A 362 -16.44 -16.33 20.39
C TRP A 362 -16.05 -16.65 18.94
N PHE A 363 -16.84 -17.49 18.26
CA PHE A 363 -16.66 -17.90 16.87
C PHE A 363 -17.83 -17.45 15.97
N ALA A 364 -18.71 -16.58 16.45
CA ALA A 364 -19.88 -16.11 15.70
C ALA A 364 -19.40 -15.37 14.43
N GLY A 365 -19.50 -16.04 13.28
CA GLY A 365 -18.91 -15.63 11.99
C GLY A 365 -18.10 -16.73 11.29
N PHE A 366 -17.52 -17.67 12.05
CA PHE A 366 -16.75 -18.82 11.54
C PHE A 366 -17.48 -20.16 11.67
N ALA A 367 -18.59 -20.21 12.42
CA ALA A 367 -19.25 -21.44 12.86
C ALA A 367 -20.41 -21.93 11.96
N ASP A 368 -20.74 -21.24 10.86
CA ASP A 368 -21.87 -21.60 10.00
C ASP A 368 -21.60 -22.80 9.07
N ASP A 369 -20.35 -23.28 8.97
CA ASP A 369 -19.99 -24.49 8.23
C ASP A 369 -19.45 -25.58 9.18
N GLN A 370 -20.11 -26.73 9.18
CA GLN A 370 -19.73 -27.92 9.95
C GLN A 370 -18.30 -28.40 9.62
N LYS A 371 -17.81 -28.16 8.40
CA LYS A 371 -16.43 -28.48 7.99
C LYS A 371 -15.41 -27.56 8.64
N THR A 372 -15.76 -26.29 8.78
CA THR A 372 -14.91 -25.27 9.40
C THR A 372 -14.72 -25.53 10.90
N ALA A 373 -15.74 -26.07 11.58
CA ALA A 373 -15.66 -26.49 12.98
C ALA A 373 -14.68 -27.66 13.23
N GLU A 374 -14.43 -28.54 12.25
CA GLU A 374 -13.44 -29.61 12.38
C GLU A 374 -12.00 -29.10 12.26
N ILE A 375 -11.78 -28.09 11.39
CA ILE A 375 -10.48 -27.43 11.19
C ILE A 375 -10.06 -26.62 12.43
N PHE A 376 -11.02 -26.06 13.18
CA PHE A 376 -10.78 -25.24 14.37
C PHE A 376 -10.70 -26.02 15.70
N ARG A 377 -10.63 -27.36 15.69
CA ARG A 377 -10.62 -28.16 16.94
C ARG A 377 -9.45 -27.85 17.88
N GLU A 378 -8.28 -27.58 17.30
CA GLU A 378 -7.04 -27.31 18.04
C GLU A 378 -6.60 -25.84 17.95
N ILE A 379 -7.32 -25.00 17.20
CA ILE A 379 -6.94 -23.62 16.94
C ILE A 379 -8.18 -22.73 16.97
N ALA A 380 -8.13 -21.65 17.76
CA ALA A 380 -9.27 -20.74 17.91
C ALA A 380 -8.98 -19.38 17.23
N PRO A 381 -9.74 -18.98 16.20
CA PRO A 381 -9.75 -17.59 15.72
C PRO A 381 -10.52 -16.75 16.74
N ILE A 382 -9.97 -15.61 17.12
CA ILE A 382 -10.49 -14.82 18.24
C ILE A 382 -10.59 -13.36 17.84
N ASP A 383 -11.76 -12.77 18.08
CA ASP A 383 -11.94 -11.31 18.06
C ASP A 383 -11.07 -10.66 19.16
N ASP A 384 -10.39 -9.56 18.85
CA ASP A 384 -9.51 -8.85 19.78
C ASP A 384 -10.19 -8.52 21.12
N GLY A 385 -11.50 -8.26 21.14
CA GLY A 385 -12.28 -8.02 22.35
C GLY A 385 -12.46 -9.25 23.26
N VAL A 386 -12.18 -10.45 22.74
CA VAL A 386 -12.35 -11.74 23.43
C VAL A 386 -11.01 -12.28 23.97
N LEU A 387 -9.86 -11.85 23.40
CA LEU A 387 -8.52 -12.28 23.83
C LEU A 387 -8.30 -12.24 25.36
N PRO A 388 -8.67 -11.16 26.10
CA PRO A 388 -8.47 -11.13 27.55
C PRO A 388 -9.23 -12.22 28.29
N LYS A 389 -10.41 -12.62 27.81
CA LYS A 389 -11.22 -13.69 28.44
C LYS A 389 -10.59 -15.05 28.21
N LEU A 390 -10.14 -15.31 26.98
CA LEU A 390 -9.45 -16.55 26.64
C LEU A 390 -8.14 -16.70 27.41
N PHE A 391 -7.32 -15.65 27.48
CA PHE A 391 -6.06 -15.69 28.24
C PHE A 391 -6.29 -16.02 29.73
N ARG A 392 -7.35 -15.49 30.35
CA ARG A 392 -7.70 -15.90 31.72
C ARG A 392 -8.06 -17.37 31.83
N LEU A 393 -8.80 -17.91 30.85
CA LEU A 393 -9.15 -19.34 30.81
C LEU A 393 -7.90 -20.22 30.63
N LEU A 394 -7.03 -19.86 29.69
CA LEU A 394 -5.74 -20.53 29.44
C LEU A 394 -4.89 -20.59 30.71
N ARG A 395 -4.74 -19.45 31.38
CA ARG A 395 -4.00 -19.38 32.65
C ARG A 395 -4.58 -20.31 33.71
N GLN A 396 -5.91 -20.34 33.87
CA GLN A 396 -6.56 -21.20 34.85
C GLN A 396 -6.29 -22.68 34.60
N GLN A 397 -6.34 -23.12 33.33
CA GLN A 397 -6.09 -24.52 32.98
C GLN A 397 -4.62 -24.90 33.11
N GLN A 398 -3.71 -24.02 32.67
CA GLN A 398 -2.28 -24.26 32.79
C GLN A 398 -1.85 -24.34 34.26
N LYS A 399 -2.35 -23.44 35.13
CA LYS A 399 -2.07 -23.49 36.58
C LYS A 399 -2.54 -24.80 37.23
N ARG A 400 -3.68 -25.34 36.82
CA ARG A 400 -4.18 -26.64 37.32
C ARG A 400 -3.24 -27.79 36.95
N ARG A 401 -2.70 -27.78 35.74
CA ARG A 401 -1.73 -28.79 35.26
C ARG A 401 -0.40 -28.72 36.02
N THR A 402 0.13 -27.53 36.27
CA THR A 402 1.37 -27.38 37.05
C THR A 402 1.22 -27.94 38.47
N ILE A 403 0.05 -27.77 39.10
CA ILE A 403 -0.23 -28.31 40.43
C ILE A 403 -0.42 -29.84 40.40
N ALA A 404 -1.07 -30.38 39.37
CA ALA A 404 -1.34 -31.81 39.24
C ALA A 404 -0.08 -32.65 38.91
N GLY A 405 1.03 -32.01 38.53
CA GLY A 405 2.22 -32.68 37.99
C GLY A 405 1.99 -33.17 36.55
N PRO A 406 3.05 -33.54 35.81
CA PRO A 406 2.88 -34.14 34.49
C PRO A 406 2.18 -35.48 34.65
N THR A 407 0.90 -35.53 34.29
CA THR A 407 0.24 -36.80 34.01
C THR A 407 0.99 -37.42 32.84
N SER A 408 1.73 -38.50 33.10
CA SER A 408 2.36 -39.31 32.05
C SER A 408 1.28 -39.69 31.04
N ALA A 409 1.44 -39.21 29.80
CA ALA A 409 0.64 -39.63 28.66
C ALA A 409 0.95 -41.07 28.29
#